data_AF-A0AAN5CQV0-F1
#
_entry.id   AF-A0AAN5CQV0-F1
#
_cell.length_a   1.000
_cell.length_b   1.000
_cell.length_c   1.000
_cell.angle_alpha   90.00
_cell.angle_beta   90.00
_cell.angle_gamma   90.00
#
_symmetry.space_group_name_H-M   'P 1'
#
loop_
_entity.id
_entity.type
_entity.pdbx_description
1 polymer ?
#
loop_
_entity_poly.entity_id
_entity_poly.type
_entity_poly.pdbx_seq_one_letter_code
_entity_poly.pdbx_strand_id
1 'polypeptide(L)'
;DVRSRDENSEFVRFVRTKITEETRRCADTRTAFWLDPTLPEGWITLDQYLNKHGPFPVDSYFAASITQQVAGALLFLHQSKIVYGNLTAQSIVIDMDGAVHVLPPPTNWRHSMQGDIWLLGKLLLRLVSGQSEYPPPPAEFPVDQSLIKLVGQMLHTPMTAGQVRHHSTVTRIVSQKPSMFFFNQ
;
A
#
# COMPACT_ATOMS: atom_id res chain seq x y z
N ASP A 1 30.77 -12.20 -11.82
CA ASP A 1 29.53 -11.58 -11.30
C ASP A 1 28.43 -11.55 -12.38
N VAL A 2 28.09 -12.74 -12.89
CA VAL A 2 27.12 -12.94 -14.00
C VAL A 2 25.89 -13.71 -13.50
N ARG A 3 26.10 -14.67 -12.57
CA ARG A 3 25.03 -15.41 -11.89
C ARG A 3 24.04 -14.52 -11.12
N SER A 4 24.51 -13.46 -10.45
CA SER A 4 23.65 -12.54 -9.70
C SER A 4 22.73 -11.72 -10.61
N ARG A 5 23.17 -11.40 -11.84
CA ARG A 5 22.35 -10.69 -12.84
C ARG A 5 21.30 -11.59 -13.50
N ASP A 6 21.64 -12.85 -13.77
CA ASP A 6 20.70 -13.81 -14.36
C ASP A 6 19.60 -14.23 -13.37
N GLU A 7 19.96 -14.51 -12.11
CA GLU A 7 18.98 -14.80 -11.05
C GLU A 7 18.02 -13.63 -10.84
N ASN A 8 18.51 -12.40 -10.96
CA ASN A 8 17.68 -11.20 -10.85
C ASN A 8 16.72 -11.06 -12.05
N SER A 9 17.17 -11.39 -13.26
CA SER A 9 16.35 -11.38 -14.47
C SER A 9 15.25 -12.43 -14.44
N GLU A 10 15.56 -13.65 -13.97
CA GLU A 10 14.58 -14.72 -13.80
C GLU A 10 13.58 -14.42 -12.70
N PHE A 11 14.01 -13.88 -11.56
CA PHE A 11 13.11 -13.47 -10.49
C PHE A 11 12.15 -12.37 -10.95
N VAL A 12 12.65 -11.33 -11.65
CA VAL A 12 11.81 -10.27 -12.22
C VAL A 12 10.80 -10.85 -13.22
N ARG A 13 11.24 -11.76 -14.09
CA ARG A 13 10.36 -12.41 -15.06
C ARG A 13 9.31 -13.25 -14.34
N PHE A 14 9.68 -14.02 -13.33
CA PHE A 14 8.76 -14.82 -12.52
C PHE A 14 7.72 -13.95 -11.82
N VAL A 15 8.14 -12.89 -11.12
CA VAL A 15 7.24 -11.94 -10.44
C VAL A 15 6.30 -11.30 -11.45
N ARG A 16 6.81 -10.80 -12.58
CA ARG A 16 5.98 -10.22 -13.64
C ARG A 16 4.99 -11.22 -14.22
N THR A 17 5.40 -12.46 -14.47
CA THR A 17 4.51 -13.52 -14.97
C THR A 17 3.41 -13.81 -13.94
N LYS A 18 3.76 -13.98 -12.66
CA LYS A 18 2.78 -14.25 -11.60
C LYS A 18 1.78 -13.11 -11.43
N ILE A 19 2.28 -11.88 -11.40
CA ILE A 19 1.44 -10.69 -11.36
C ILE A 19 0.53 -10.62 -12.59
N THR A 20 1.07 -10.83 -13.80
CA THR A 20 0.30 -10.76 -15.06
C THR A 20 -0.78 -11.85 -15.15
N GLU A 21 -0.45 -13.09 -14.76
CA GLU A 21 -1.40 -14.21 -14.70
C GLU A 21 -2.58 -13.87 -13.79
N GLU A 22 -2.33 -13.25 -12.65
CA GLU A 22 -3.37 -12.98 -11.67
C GLU A 22 -4.15 -11.70 -11.96
N THR A 23 -3.51 -10.63 -12.44
CA THR A 23 -4.23 -9.43 -12.94
C THR A 23 -5.24 -9.82 -14.02
N ARG A 24 -4.96 -10.86 -14.82
CA ARG A 24 -5.91 -11.41 -15.81
C ARG A 24 -7.02 -12.27 -15.19
N ARG A 25 -6.76 -12.96 -14.07
CA ARG A 25 -7.76 -13.77 -13.36
C ARG A 25 -8.68 -12.94 -12.48
N CYS A 26 -8.18 -11.84 -11.93
CA CYS A 26 -8.84 -11.02 -10.93
C CYS A 26 -9.25 -9.65 -11.49
N ALA A 27 -9.93 -9.63 -12.65
CA ALA A 27 -10.56 -8.43 -13.21
C ALA A 27 -11.54 -7.72 -12.23
N ASP A 28 -11.86 -8.37 -11.11
CA ASP A 28 -12.81 -7.92 -10.08
C ASP A 28 -12.14 -7.41 -8.78
N THR A 29 -10.82 -7.57 -8.60
CA THR A 29 -10.16 -7.04 -7.41
C THR A 29 -9.58 -5.67 -7.70
N ARG A 30 -10.11 -4.64 -7.04
CA ARG A 30 -9.58 -3.25 -7.00
C ARG A 30 -8.12 -3.12 -6.56
N THR A 31 -7.40 -4.21 -6.36
CA THR A 31 -5.97 -4.21 -6.13
C THR A 31 -5.28 -4.76 -7.38
N ALA A 32 -4.76 -3.88 -8.21
CA ALA A 32 -3.96 -4.26 -9.37
C ALA A 32 -2.50 -3.85 -9.15
N PHE A 33 -1.58 -4.65 -9.69
CA PHE A 33 -0.19 -4.23 -9.82
C PHE A 33 -0.03 -3.48 -11.13
N TRP A 34 0.60 -2.30 -11.08
CA TRP A 34 0.96 -1.57 -12.29
C TRP A 34 2.36 -2.00 -12.75
N LEU A 35 2.44 -2.63 -13.92
CA LEU A 35 3.69 -3.21 -14.44
C LEU A 35 4.42 -2.32 -15.45
N ASP A 36 3.76 -1.28 -15.98
CA ASP A 36 4.35 -0.39 -16.97
C ASP A 36 5.34 0.57 -16.27
N PRO A 37 6.57 0.73 -16.78
CA PRO A 37 7.53 1.69 -16.23
C PRO A 37 7.05 3.15 -16.31
N THR A 38 6.10 3.45 -17.21
CA THR A 38 5.50 4.77 -17.37
C THR A 38 4.12 4.81 -16.73
N LEU A 39 3.86 5.87 -15.96
CA LEU A 39 2.52 6.11 -15.42
C LEU A 39 1.65 6.79 -16.48
N PRO A 40 0.38 6.40 -16.60
CA PRO A 40 -0.57 7.11 -17.46
C PRO A 40 -0.74 8.57 -17.02
N GLU A 41 -1.20 9.40 -17.95
CA GLU A 41 -1.52 10.80 -17.64
C GLU A 41 -2.55 10.89 -16.50
N GLY A 42 -2.31 11.83 -15.56
CA GLY A 42 -3.18 12.03 -14.40
C GLY A 42 -2.95 11.07 -13.23
N TRP A 43 -2.19 9.99 -13.42
CA TRP A 43 -1.84 9.08 -12.34
C TRP A 43 -0.69 9.67 -11.52
N ILE A 44 -0.77 9.52 -10.19
CA ILE A 44 0.24 10.06 -9.28
C ILE A 44 0.64 9.00 -8.26
N THR A 45 1.89 9.07 -7.79
CA THR A 45 2.29 8.26 -6.64
C THR A 45 1.65 8.81 -5.37
N LEU A 46 1.46 7.96 -4.37
CA LEU A 46 1.01 8.39 -3.07
C LEU A 46 1.98 9.39 -2.44
N ASP A 47 3.28 9.27 -2.71
CA ASP A 47 4.27 10.27 -2.26
C ASP A 47 4.04 11.64 -2.91
N GLN A 48 3.78 11.71 -4.22
CA GLN A 48 3.40 12.95 -4.90
C GLN A 48 2.12 13.55 -4.33
N TYR A 49 1.10 12.71 -4.08
CA TYR A 49 -0.15 13.15 -3.45
C TYR A 49 0.10 13.77 -2.07
N LEU A 50 0.86 13.09 -1.21
CA LEU A 50 1.17 13.56 0.14
C LEU A 50 2.01 14.84 0.12
N ASN A 51 2.98 14.95 -0.79
CA ASN A 51 3.78 16.17 -0.94
C ASN A 51 2.93 17.36 -1.40
N LYS A 52 1.92 17.14 -2.25
CA LYS A 52 0.97 18.18 -2.67
C LYS A 52 0.02 18.59 -1.55
N HIS A 53 -0.45 17.63 -0.75
CA HIS A 53 -1.36 17.88 0.38
C HIS A 53 -0.68 18.52 1.59
N GLY A 54 0.65 18.42 1.69
CA GLY A 54 1.41 18.91 2.83
C GLY A 54 1.37 17.94 4.02
N PRO A 55 1.89 18.35 5.20
CA PRO A 55 2.13 17.48 6.33
C PRO A 55 0.87 17.22 7.18
N PHE A 56 -0.27 17.04 6.52
CA PHE A 56 -1.58 16.92 7.17
C PHE A 56 -2.11 15.48 7.06
N PRO A 57 -2.82 14.98 8.10
CA PRO A 57 -3.54 13.73 8.01
C PRO A 57 -4.47 13.71 6.80
N VAL A 58 -4.50 12.59 6.09
CA VAL A 58 -5.52 12.34 5.07
C VAL A 58 -6.82 11.89 5.74
N ASP A 59 -7.93 12.00 5.00
CA ASP A 59 -9.22 11.46 5.42
C ASP A 59 -9.11 9.96 5.79
N SER A 60 -9.81 9.56 6.85
CA SER A 60 -9.71 8.19 7.40
C SER A 60 -10.19 7.13 6.42
N TYR A 61 -11.16 7.43 5.56
CA TYR A 61 -11.57 6.52 4.50
C TYR A 61 -10.45 6.36 3.47
N PHE A 62 -9.82 7.45 3.05
CA PHE A 62 -8.68 7.37 2.13
C PHE A 62 -7.52 6.53 2.71
N ALA A 63 -7.15 6.77 3.97
CA ALA A 63 -6.12 5.99 4.66
C ALA A 63 -6.47 4.49 4.77
N ALA A 64 -7.70 4.17 5.16
CA ALA A 64 -8.19 2.80 5.27
C ALA A 64 -8.28 2.11 3.90
N SER A 65 -8.73 2.82 2.87
CA SER A 65 -8.83 2.31 1.49
C SER A 65 -7.46 1.95 0.92
N ILE A 66 -6.48 2.85 1.03
CA ILE A 66 -5.09 2.59 0.64
C ILE A 66 -4.57 1.36 1.39
N THR A 67 -4.75 1.33 2.71
CA THR A 67 -4.28 0.22 3.55
C THR A 67 -4.92 -1.11 3.15
N GLN A 68 -6.22 -1.14 2.88
CA GLN A 68 -6.93 -2.34 2.47
C GLN A 68 -6.43 -2.86 1.11
N GLN A 69 -6.32 -1.96 0.13
CA GLN A 69 -5.90 -2.32 -1.22
C GLN A 69 -4.44 -2.79 -1.24
N VAL A 70 -3.53 -2.10 -0.55
CA VAL A 70 -2.13 -2.51 -0.44
C VAL A 70 -1.97 -3.82 0.34
N ALA A 71 -2.74 -4.02 1.42
CA ALA A 71 -2.77 -5.31 2.11
C ALA A 71 -3.28 -6.45 1.21
N GLY A 72 -4.19 -6.17 0.28
CA GLY A 72 -4.58 -7.11 -0.77
C GLY A 72 -3.41 -7.52 -1.66
N ALA A 73 -2.58 -6.57 -2.07
CA ALA A 73 -1.43 -6.80 -2.94
C ALA A 73 -0.36 -7.62 -2.21
N LEU A 74 -0.07 -7.26 -0.96
CA LEU A 74 0.85 -8.00 -0.11
C LEU A 74 0.35 -9.43 0.15
N LEU A 75 -0.95 -9.63 0.41
CA LEU A 75 -1.52 -10.96 0.60
C LEU A 75 -1.26 -11.86 -0.61
N PHE A 76 -1.47 -11.33 -1.81
CA PHE A 76 -1.20 -12.05 -3.06
C PHE A 76 0.29 -12.45 -3.18
N LEU A 77 1.20 -11.50 -2.95
CA LEU A 77 2.64 -11.78 -2.98
C LEU A 77 3.04 -12.82 -1.93
N HIS A 78 2.54 -12.67 -0.70
CA HIS A 78 2.87 -13.56 0.42
C HIS A 78 2.37 -14.98 0.18
N GLN A 79 1.18 -15.14 -0.43
CA GLN A 79 0.67 -16.46 -0.86
C GLN A 79 1.57 -17.10 -1.92
N SER A 80 2.14 -16.28 -2.81
CA SER A 80 3.13 -16.70 -3.81
C SER A 80 4.56 -16.81 -3.28
N LYS A 81 4.76 -16.70 -1.95
CA LYS A 81 6.07 -16.72 -1.28
C LYS A 81 7.02 -15.60 -1.72
N ILE A 82 6.47 -14.51 -2.24
CA ILE A 82 7.19 -13.29 -2.60
C ILE A 82 7.04 -12.30 -1.45
N VAL A 83 8.15 -11.70 -1.02
CA VAL A 83 8.15 -10.57 -0.09
C VAL A 83 8.32 -9.29 -0.89
N TYR A 84 7.55 -8.25 -0.58
CA TYR A 84 7.64 -6.97 -1.29
C TYR A 84 8.98 -6.27 -1.02
N GLY A 85 9.41 -6.24 0.24
CA GLY A 85 10.76 -5.88 0.64
C GLY A 85 11.00 -4.39 0.86
N ASN A 86 10.36 -3.49 0.11
CA ASN A 86 10.52 -2.05 0.30
C ASN A 86 9.24 -1.26 -0.01
N LEU A 87 8.19 -1.52 0.77
CA LEU A 87 6.94 -0.82 0.60
C LEU A 87 7.08 0.64 1.10
N THR A 88 6.88 1.59 0.20
CA THR A 88 6.94 3.03 0.47
C THR A 88 5.77 3.75 -0.19
N ALA A 89 5.59 5.06 0.08
CA ALA A 89 4.60 5.86 -0.63
C ALA A 89 4.88 6.02 -2.14
N GLN A 90 6.14 5.83 -2.59
CA GLN A 90 6.49 5.84 -4.01
C GLN A 90 6.11 4.53 -4.71
N SER A 91 5.99 3.45 -3.93
CA SER A 91 5.59 2.12 -4.39
C SER A 91 4.09 2.02 -4.69
N ILE A 92 3.31 3.06 -4.39
CA ILE A 92 1.86 3.08 -4.49
C ILE A 92 1.46 4.18 -5.45
N VAL A 93 0.59 3.84 -6.38
CA VAL A 93 0.05 4.73 -7.40
C VAL A 93 -1.46 4.82 -7.24
N ILE A 94 -1.98 6.02 -7.43
CA ILE A 94 -3.41 6.31 -7.39
C ILE A 94 -3.79 6.75 -8.81
N ASP A 95 -4.78 6.07 -9.38
CA ASP A 95 -5.32 6.45 -10.69
C ASP A 95 -6.37 7.57 -10.58
N MET A 96 -6.87 8.01 -11.73
CA MET A 96 -7.87 9.08 -11.82
C MET A 96 -9.22 8.71 -11.19
N ASP A 97 -9.52 7.42 -11.07
CA ASP A 97 -10.75 6.90 -10.44
C ASP A 97 -10.57 6.69 -8.92
N GLY A 98 -9.37 6.96 -8.40
CA GLY A 98 -9.01 6.76 -7.00
C GLY A 98 -8.71 5.29 -6.63
N ALA A 99 -8.54 4.41 -7.61
CA ALA A 99 -8.08 3.05 -7.38
C ALA A 99 -6.58 3.03 -7.07
N VAL A 100 -6.17 2.05 -6.26
CA VAL A 100 -4.82 1.98 -5.71
C VAL A 100 -4.09 0.83 -6.37
N HIS A 101 -2.99 1.17 -7.02
CA HIS A 101 -2.11 0.24 -7.69
C HIS A 101 -0.78 0.15 -6.94
N VAL A 102 -0.22 -1.06 -6.86
CA VAL A 102 1.10 -1.26 -6.26
C VAL A 102 2.11 -1.50 -7.38
N LEU A 103 3.24 -0.80 -7.35
CA LEU A 103 4.33 -1.02 -8.29
C LEU A 103 4.97 -2.40 -8.03
N PRO A 104 5.74 -2.95 -8.98
CA PRO A 104 6.40 -4.23 -8.77
C PRO A 104 7.43 -4.11 -7.64
N PRO A 105 7.62 -5.18 -6.84
CA PRO A 105 8.60 -5.16 -5.78
C PRO A 105 10.00 -4.92 -6.35
N PRO A 106 10.83 -4.08 -5.71
CA PRO A 106 12.19 -3.86 -6.17
C PRO A 106 12.99 -5.16 -6.04
N THR A 107 13.87 -5.35 -7.00
CA THR A 107 14.84 -6.44 -6.92
C THR A 107 15.84 -6.13 -5.81
N ASN A 108 16.18 -7.12 -4.99
CA ASN A 108 17.26 -7.07 -3.99
C ASN A 108 16.92 -6.61 -2.57
N TRP A 109 15.65 -6.52 -2.18
CA TRP A 109 15.27 -6.16 -0.80
C TRP A 109 14.92 -7.39 0.04
N ARG A 110 15.63 -7.56 1.16
CA ARG A 110 15.46 -8.70 2.08
C ARG A 110 14.77 -8.26 3.36
N HIS A 111 13.45 -8.16 3.31
CA HIS A 111 12.62 -8.16 4.52
C HIS A 111 11.86 -9.49 4.62
N SER A 112 11.20 -9.70 5.76
CA SER A 112 10.23 -10.79 5.92
C SER A 112 8.83 -10.30 5.51
N MET A 113 7.88 -11.23 5.35
CA MET A 113 6.46 -10.89 5.18
C MET A 113 5.96 -9.98 6.31
N GLN A 114 6.44 -10.19 7.54
CA GLN A 114 6.16 -9.30 8.67
C GLN A 114 6.79 -7.90 8.49
N GLY A 115 7.95 -7.81 7.85
CA GLY A 115 8.57 -6.54 7.47
C GLY A 115 7.68 -5.72 6.52
N ASP A 116 7.02 -6.36 5.56
CA ASP A 116 6.05 -5.67 4.69
C ASP A 116 4.86 -5.11 5.48
N ILE A 117 4.37 -5.85 6.48
CA ILE A 117 3.26 -5.39 7.34
C ILE A 117 3.70 -4.25 8.25
N TRP A 118 4.92 -4.32 8.78
CA TRP A 118 5.51 -3.22 9.53
C TRP A 118 5.65 -1.94 8.67
N LEU A 119 6.12 -2.08 7.42
CA LEU A 119 6.21 -0.98 6.46
C LEU A 119 4.83 -0.40 6.11
N LEU A 120 3.82 -1.25 5.90
CA LEU A 120 2.45 -0.80 5.71
C LEU A 120 1.92 -0.07 6.96
N GLY A 121 2.32 -0.49 8.16
CA GLY A 121 1.97 0.18 9.41
C GLY A 121 2.58 1.57 9.51
N LYS A 122 3.85 1.72 9.12
CA LYS A 122 4.50 3.03 9.01
C LYS A 122 3.84 3.92 7.97
N LEU A 123 3.45 3.36 6.83
CA LEU A 123 2.73 4.10 5.81
C LEU A 123 1.37 4.59 6.34
N LEU A 124 0.59 3.71 6.97
CA LEU A 124 -0.68 4.09 7.58
C LEU A 124 -0.48 5.17 8.65
N LEU A 125 0.56 5.07 9.47
CA LEU A 125 0.93 6.13 10.42
C LEU A 125 1.16 7.47 9.72
N ARG A 126 1.93 7.49 8.63
CA ARG A 126 2.15 8.71 7.82
C ARG A 126 0.83 9.27 7.28
N LEU A 127 -0.07 8.42 6.82
CA LEU A 127 -1.40 8.84 6.32
C LEU A 127 -2.25 9.49 7.42
N VAL A 128 -2.33 8.87 8.60
CA VAL A 128 -3.22 9.33 9.67
C VAL A 128 -2.61 10.42 10.56
N SER A 129 -1.31 10.66 10.47
CA SER A 129 -0.62 11.72 11.21
C SER A 129 -0.16 12.89 10.34
N GLY A 130 -0.08 12.72 9.03
CA GLY A 130 0.49 13.71 8.11
C GLY A 130 2.02 13.81 8.16
N GLN A 131 2.69 13.11 9.07
CA GLN A 131 4.14 13.23 9.27
C GLN A 131 4.89 12.05 8.65
N SER A 132 5.97 12.34 7.92
CA SER A 132 6.85 11.32 7.32
C SER A 132 7.65 10.56 8.38
N GLU A 133 7.91 11.21 9.52
CA GLU A 133 8.62 10.73 10.70
C GLU A 133 8.34 11.76 11.81
N TYR A 134 8.45 11.34 13.07
CA TYR A 134 8.32 12.16 14.31
C TYR A 134 8.56 13.68 14.12
N PRO A 135 7.78 14.58 14.76
CA PRO A 135 7.00 14.40 15.99
C PRO A 135 5.53 13.97 15.78
N PRO A 136 4.82 13.52 16.84
CA PRO A 136 3.39 13.20 16.77
C PRO A 136 2.56 14.42 16.32
N PRO A 137 1.41 14.18 15.65
CA PRO A 137 0.55 15.25 15.17
C PRO A 137 0.09 16.14 16.35
N PRO A 138 -0.04 17.46 16.16
CA PRO A 138 -0.62 18.35 17.16
C PRO A 138 -1.96 17.80 17.68
N ALA A 139 -2.23 17.95 18.98
CA ALA A 139 -3.40 17.38 19.66
C ALA A 139 -4.77 17.81 19.08
N GLU A 140 -4.75 18.83 18.22
CA GLU A 140 -5.90 19.43 17.56
C GLU A 140 -6.35 18.67 16.30
N PHE A 141 -5.56 17.72 15.79
CA PHE A 141 -5.94 16.97 14.59
C PHE A 141 -6.83 15.76 14.95
N PRO A 142 -8.07 15.69 14.41
CA PRO A 142 -8.97 14.58 14.66
C PRO A 142 -8.48 13.33 13.91
N VAL A 143 -7.62 12.55 14.54
CA VAL A 143 -7.16 11.26 14.01
C VAL A 143 -8.10 10.15 14.49
N ASP A 144 -8.56 9.27 13.58
CA ASP A 144 -9.35 8.10 13.97
C ASP A 144 -8.49 7.17 14.84
N GLN A 145 -8.80 7.15 16.13
CA GLN A 145 -8.11 6.35 17.14
C GLN A 145 -8.14 4.85 16.83
N SER A 146 -9.12 4.38 16.05
CA SER A 146 -9.20 2.99 15.61
C SER A 146 -8.09 2.65 14.61
N LEU A 147 -7.70 3.59 13.75
CA LEU A 147 -6.58 3.41 12.81
C LEU A 147 -5.24 3.48 13.55
N ILE A 148 -5.11 4.36 14.55
CA ILE A 148 -3.92 4.42 15.41
C ILE A 148 -3.71 3.10 16.17
N LYS A 149 -4.79 2.50 16.70
CA LYS A 149 -4.72 1.16 17.32
C LYS A 149 -4.24 0.10 16.34
N LEU A 150 -4.74 0.12 15.11
CA LEU A 150 -4.29 -0.80 14.05
C LEU A 150 -2.81 -0.58 13.71
N VAL A 151 -2.34 0.66 13.62
CA VAL A 151 -0.90 0.96 13.47
C VAL A 151 -0.10 0.29 14.59
N GLY A 152 -0.51 0.46 15.85
CA GLY A 152 0.17 -0.19 16.99
C GLY A 152 0.24 -1.71 16.84
N GLN A 153 -0.84 -2.35 16.39
CA GLN A 153 -0.86 -3.79 16.11
C GLN A 153 0.13 -4.17 14.99
N MET A 154 0.13 -3.44 13.88
CA MET A 154 1.03 -3.69 12.73
C MET A 154 2.51 -3.54 13.08
N LEU A 155 2.83 -2.60 13.97
CA LEU A 155 4.21 -2.28 14.34
C LEU A 155 4.77 -3.20 15.44
N HIS A 156 3.92 -3.73 16.32
CA HIS A 156 4.37 -4.44 17.52
C HIS A 156 3.87 -5.88 17.63
N THR A 157 2.86 -6.28 16.85
CA THR A 157 2.27 -7.62 16.91
C THR A 157 2.47 -8.34 15.58
N PRO A 158 2.85 -9.63 15.58
CA PRO A 158 2.85 -10.43 14.36
C PRO A 158 1.46 -10.45 13.72
N MET A 159 1.38 -10.02 12.46
CA MET A 159 0.14 -9.94 11.72
C MET A 159 0.40 -10.20 10.23
N THR A 160 -0.55 -10.86 9.57
CA THR A 160 -0.49 -11.16 8.14
C THR A 160 -1.20 -10.08 7.32
N ALA A 161 -0.87 -9.99 6.03
CA ALA A 161 -1.56 -9.11 5.09
C ALA A 161 -3.08 -9.38 5.04
N GLY A 162 -3.48 -10.65 5.15
CA GLY A 162 -4.88 -11.05 5.20
C GLY A 162 -5.61 -10.53 6.44
N GLN A 163 -4.95 -10.54 7.61
CA GLN A 163 -5.51 -9.97 8.84
C GLN A 163 -5.66 -8.44 8.74
N VAL A 164 -4.71 -7.72 8.13
CA VAL A 164 -4.82 -6.27 7.89
C VAL A 164 -5.99 -5.96 6.96
N ARG A 165 -6.06 -6.64 5.80
CA ARG A 165 -7.09 -6.40 4.78
C ARG A 165 -8.51 -6.55 5.32
N HIS A 166 -8.73 -7.56 6.16
CA HIS A 166 -10.03 -7.88 6.75
C HIS A 166 -10.18 -7.34 8.18
N HIS A 167 -9.26 -6.49 8.64
CA HIS A 167 -9.33 -5.92 9.98
C HIS A 167 -10.62 -5.14 10.15
N SER A 168 -11.32 -5.33 11.27
CA SER A 168 -12.65 -4.76 11.52
C SER A 168 -12.68 -3.24 11.38
N THR A 169 -11.64 -2.53 11.82
CA THR A 169 -11.50 -1.08 11.60
C THR A 169 -11.50 -0.72 10.11
N VAL A 170 -10.71 -1.43 9.31
CA VAL A 170 -10.52 -1.14 7.88
C VAL A 170 -11.82 -1.43 7.13
N THR A 171 -12.40 -2.60 7.33
CA THR A 171 -13.64 -3.01 6.67
C THR A 171 -14.82 -2.13 7.07
N ARG A 172 -14.93 -1.74 8.35
CA ARG A 172 -15.95 -0.79 8.82
C ARG A 172 -15.82 0.57 8.14
N ILE A 173 -14.62 1.17 8.13
CA ILE A 173 -14.43 2.50 7.54
C ILE A 173 -14.69 2.48 6.03
N VAL A 174 -14.16 1.47 5.32
CA VAL A 174 -14.33 1.37 3.86
C VAL A 174 -15.80 1.10 3.48
N SER A 175 -16.53 0.28 4.25
CA SER A 175 -17.96 0.01 3.98
C SER A 175 -18.89 1.19 4.27
N GLN A 176 -18.46 2.17 5.08
CA GLN A 176 -19.28 3.33 5.45
C GLN A 176 -19.32 4.44 4.40
N LYS A 177 -18.43 4.44 3.39
CA LYS A 177 -18.37 5.52 2.38
C LYS A 177 -18.35 4.99 0.92
N PRO A 178 -19.37 4.26 0.45
CA PRO A 178 -19.46 3.85 -0.95
C PRO A 178 -20.25 4.91 -1.74
N SER A 179 -19.69 6.09 -1.97
CA SER A 179 -20.24 7.07 -2.93
C SER A 179 -19.16 8.08 -3.31
N MET A 180 -18.88 8.17 -4.61
CA MET A 180 -18.08 9.15 -5.37
C MET A 180 -17.44 10.29 -4.57
N PHE A 181 -16.15 10.55 -4.80
CA PHE A 181 -15.48 11.87 -4.85
C PHE A 181 -14.02 11.74 -4.40
N PHE A 182 -13.11 11.57 -5.35
CA PHE A 182 -11.73 12.01 -5.22
C PHE A 182 -11.37 12.66 -6.55
N PHE A 183 -10.78 13.86 -6.52
CA PHE A 183 -10.52 14.76 -7.66
C PHE A 183 -11.66 15.68 -8.11
N ASN A 184 -12.00 16.64 -7.24
CA ASN A 184 -12.36 17.99 -7.67
C ASN A 184 -12.18 18.94 -6.48
N GLN A 185 -10.93 19.33 -6.20
CA GLN A 185 -10.52 20.63 -5.63
C GLN A 185 -9.08 20.91 -6.04
#